data_AF-A0A7Y3UBT2-F1
#
_entry.id   AF-A0A7Y3UBT2-F1
#
_cell.length_a   1.000
_cell.length_b   1.000
_cell.length_c   1.000
_cell.angle_alpha   90.00
_cell.angle_beta   90.00
_cell.angle_gamma   90.00
#
_symmetry.space_group_name_H-M   'P 1'
#
loop_
_entity.id
_entity.type
_entity.pdbx_description
1 polymer ?
#
loop_
_entity_poly.entity_id
_entity_poly.type
_entity_poly.pdbx_seq_one_letter_code
_entity_poly.pdbx_strand_id
1 'polypeptide(L)'
;MTHTRSRWLPDTILLAMTVLCTSGTALCDIDPFAIIMIPDDGGTYTTARGINNLGAVTGSSSLDDYAYIFHNGRIEVLDIPDGMVDSDGFAINSFGAVAGRSEGSDYRLHATFWDRNTPPVLLGDFGGNYSMARSINDSNQIVGSASDTDGFTRAFYWADGVLTDLGTLGGDVSIAYEINENGLIVGYAENAEGTSRASVWRVGVIEELPDLGDKSSFAYGVNDQNEVVGRVWEVQITPVMWSRGGIKRLQYPPVFYGEYHGAVAEHINNNGVITGYINKWASDYTRPIVWPSPDDMAVSVYRLLPPLSRWHYIGTLQDINDLNQIVGFGNYGPGDGVFHKHAFLLTPVYPSFDLTEFSPGVSGQMSTIEAHNVPPGATVHFLGARWGGGALIPTCDVTRNALQLEDPRQLGTAVADEGGVAVIEGLIPDEWAGREILFQAFVRDSCEISNLVVQAFE
;
A
#
# COMPACT_ATOMS: atom_id res chain seq x y z
N MET A 1 12.65 38.86 -20.42
CA MET A 1 12.13 37.52 -20.73
C MET A 1 11.91 36.83 -19.41
N THR A 2 10.66 36.89 -18.95
CA THR A 2 10.22 36.55 -17.60
C THR A 2 9.78 35.09 -17.56
N HIS A 3 10.40 34.30 -16.68
CA HIS A 3 9.93 32.97 -16.29
C HIS A 3 8.52 33.07 -15.69
N THR A 4 7.53 32.57 -16.42
CA THR A 4 6.21 32.29 -15.87
C THR A 4 6.31 31.05 -14.99
N ARG A 5 6.24 31.25 -13.67
CA ARG A 5 5.85 30.22 -12.71
C ARG A 5 4.52 29.62 -13.18
N SER A 6 4.51 28.35 -13.57
CA SER A 6 3.25 27.63 -13.78
C SER A 6 2.58 27.47 -12.41
N ARG A 7 1.59 28.34 -12.17
CA ARG A 7 0.63 28.19 -11.08
C ARG A 7 -0.02 26.81 -11.22
N TRP A 8 0.06 26.05 -10.14
CA TRP A 8 -0.92 25.06 -9.71
C TRP A 8 -2.30 25.42 -10.26
N LEU A 9 -2.90 24.53 -11.05
CA LEU A 9 -4.35 24.45 -11.09
C LEU A 9 -4.71 23.67 -9.83
N PRO A 10 -5.34 24.29 -8.82
CA PRO A 10 -5.97 23.52 -7.77
C PRO A 10 -7.08 22.69 -8.44
N ASP A 11 -7.37 21.53 -7.88
CA ASP A 11 -8.58 20.74 -8.13
C ASP A 11 -9.82 21.53 -7.68
N THR A 12 -10.08 22.68 -8.30
CA THR A 12 -11.31 23.44 -8.11
C THR A 12 -12.31 23.00 -9.18
N ILE A 13 -13.37 22.36 -8.70
CA ILE A 13 -14.61 22.01 -9.40
C ILE A 13 -14.49 20.72 -10.25
N LEU A 14 -14.23 19.59 -9.59
CA LEU A 14 -15.20 18.51 -9.73
C LEU A 14 -16.11 18.65 -8.52
N LEU A 15 -17.39 18.96 -8.76
CA LEU A 15 -18.41 18.74 -7.74
C LEU A 15 -18.16 17.35 -7.13
N ALA A 16 -18.30 17.24 -5.81
CA ALA A 16 -18.72 16.00 -5.20
C ALA A 16 -20.04 15.60 -5.89
N MET A 17 -19.93 14.88 -7.00
CA MET A 17 -20.98 13.98 -7.40
C MET A 17 -20.95 12.93 -6.30
N THR A 18 -21.91 13.01 -5.38
CA THR A 18 -22.47 11.80 -4.79
C THR A 18 -22.69 10.85 -5.96
N VAL A 19 -21.81 9.86 -6.09
CA VAL A 19 -22.00 8.79 -7.05
C VAL A 19 -23.17 8.00 -6.49
N LEU A 20 -24.38 8.34 -6.93
CA LEU A 20 -25.54 7.47 -6.82
C LEU A 20 -25.23 6.25 -7.70
N CYS A 21 -24.56 5.27 -7.12
CA CYS A 21 -24.32 3.98 -7.73
C CYS A 21 -25.66 3.25 -7.80
N THR A 22 -26.33 3.33 -8.96
CA THR A 22 -27.27 2.28 -9.33
C THR A 22 -26.43 1.06 -9.71
N SER A 23 -26.73 -0.08 -9.09
CA SER A 23 -26.07 -1.37 -9.29
C SER A 23 -25.75 -1.66 -10.76
N GLY A 24 -24.47 -1.81 -11.12
CA GLY A 24 -24.07 -2.41 -12.40
C GLY A 24 -22.99 -1.73 -13.25
N THR A 25 -22.20 -0.79 -12.73
CA THR A 25 -20.97 -0.36 -13.42
C THR A 25 -19.75 -0.44 -12.49
N ALA A 26 -18.66 -1.04 -12.99
CA ALA A 26 -17.44 -1.44 -12.27
C ALA A 26 -16.61 -0.30 -11.63
N LEU A 27 -17.19 0.89 -11.47
CA LEU A 27 -16.59 2.00 -10.73
C LEU A 27 -17.05 2.04 -9.26
N CYS A 28 -18.00 1.18 -8.86
CA CYS A 28 -18.57 1.10 -7.52
C CYS A 28 -17.98 -0.03 -6.64
N ASP A 29 -17.07 -0.86 -7.16
CA ASP A 29 -16.65 -2.11 -6.52
C ASP A 29 -15.29 -2.03 -5.79
N ILE A 30 -14.80 -0.83 -5.47
CA ILE A 30 -13.71 -0.68 -4.50
C ILE A 30 -14.24 0.12 -3.32
N ASP A 31 -14.17 -0.49 -2.14
CA ASP A 31 -14.51 0.15 -0.88
C ASP A 31 -13.64 1.39 -0.66
N PRO A 32 -14.19 2.46 -0.04
CA PRO A 32 -13.38 3.59 0.36
C PRO A 32 -12.30 3.12 1.34
N PHE A 33 -11.16 3.83 1.38
CA PHE A 33 -10.08 3.52 2.30
C PHE A 33 -10.03 4.51 3.45
N ALA A 34 -9.55 4.03 4.59
CA ALA A 34 -8.92 4.84 5.61
C ALA A 34 -7.41 4.89 5.32
N ILE A 35 -6.78 6.05 5.51
CA ILE A 35 -5.33 6.21 5.34
C ILE A 35 -4.65 6.41 6.69
N ILE A 36 -4.19 5.31 7.27
CA ILE A 36 -3.53 5.29 8.57
C ILE A 36 -2.08 5.72 8.35
N MET A 37 -1.67 6.81 9.00
CA MET A 37 -0.25 7.17 9.06
C MET A 37 0.48 6.18 9.96
N ILE A 38 1.55 5.58 9.45
CA ILE A 38 2.48 4.83 10.29
C ILE A 38 3.36 5.87 10.98
N PRO A 39 3.34 5.92 12.34
CA PRO A 39 4.01 6.97 13.08
C PRO A 39 5.51 6.97 12.79
N ASP A 40 6.13 8.14 12.83
CA ASP A 40 7.58 8.24 12.97
C ASP A 40 7.97 8.17 14.45
N ASP A 41 9.24 7.87 14.70
CA ASP A 41 9.91 7.90 16.00
C ASP A 41 10.32 9.33 16.41
N GLY A 42 9.61 10.36 15.91
CA GLY A 42 9.99 11.77 16.03
C GLY A 42 10.80 12.28 14.83
N GLY A 43 10.94 11.48 13.77
CA GLY A 43 11.60 11.80 12.51
C GLY A 43 10.71 12.56 11.52
N THR A 44 11.20 12.76 10.30
CA THR A 44 10.42 13.38 9.19
C THR A 44 10.23 12.46 7.99
N TYR A 45 10.66 11.20 8.14
CA TYR A 45 10.74 10.24 7.06
C TYR A 45 10.54 8.80 7.55
N THR A 46 9.44 8.19 7.11
CA THR A 46 9.18 6.74 7.24
C THR A 46 8.79 6.16 5.88
N THR A 47 9.19 4.92 5.61
CA THR A 47 8.70 4.14 4.46
C THR A 47 8.11 2.83 4.94
N ALA A 48 7.08 2.36 4.25
CA ALA A 48 6.53 1.02 4.38
C ALA A 48 6.73 0.29 3.05
N ARG A 49 7.23 -0.94 3.11
CA ARG A 49 7.64 -1.71 1.93
C ARG A 49 6.99 -3.08 1.80
N GLY A 50 6.62 -3.71 2.92
CA GLY A 50 5.95 -5.00 2.91
C GLY A 50 4.87 -5.07 3.98
N ILE A 51 3.84 -5.87 3.73
CA ILE A 51 2.73 -6.11 4.66
C ILE A 51 2.32 -7.59 4.64
N ASN A 52 2.03 -8.17 5.80
CA ASN A 52 1.48 -9.53 5.88
C ASN A 52 -0.04 -9.53 6.08
N ASN A 53 -0.63 -10.73 6.02
CA ASN A 53 -2.07 -10.96 6.21
C ASN A 53 -2.58 -10.75 7.66
N LEU A 54 -1.69 -10.41 8.60
CA LEU A 54 -2.05 -9.96 9.95
C LEU A 54 -2.07 -8.42 10.07
N GLY A 55 -1.81 -7.71 8.97
CA GLY A 55 -1.72 -6.24 8.96
C GLY A 55 -0.44 -5.69 9.58
N ALA A 56 0.57 -6.54 9.82
CA ALA A 56 1.89 -6.09 10.25
C ALA A 56 2.68 -5.59 9.03
N VAL A 57 3.32 -4.43 9.19
CA VAL A 57 4.00 -3.72 8.10
C VAL A 57 5.49 -3.64 8.41
N THR A 58 6.35 -3.85 7.42
CA THR A 58 7.80 -3.61 7.52
C THR A 58 8.25 -2.45 6.65
N GLY A 59 9.35 -1.81 7.02
CA GLY A 59 9.96 -0.73 6.25
C GLY A 59 11.21 -0.16 6.90
N SER A 60 11.46 1.14 6.70
CA SER A 60 12.57 1.88 7.31
C SER A 60 12.18 3.27 7.84
N SER A 61 12.88 3.75 8.88
CA SER A 61 12.74 5.09 9.49
C SER A 61 14.08 5.83 9.55
N SER A 62 14.09 7.16 9.38
CA SER A 62 15.32 7.94 9.13
C SER A 62 16.00 8.57 10.36
N LEU A 63 15.50 8.42 11.58
CA LEU A 63 16.25 8.96 12.73
C LEU A 63 17.55 8.19 12.95
N ASP A 64 17.54 6.91 12.57
CA ASP A 64 18.71 6.06 12.67
C ASP A 64 18.83 5.01 11.52
N ASP A 65 18.00 5.08 10.47
CA ASP A 65 17.99 4.17 9.31
C ASP A 65 17.88 2.68 9.71
N TYR A 66 16.78 2.32 10.38
CA TYR A 66 16.52 0.95 10.84
C TYR A 66 15.30 0.30 10.21
N ALA A 67 15.41 -1.01 9.99
CA ALA A 67 14.29 -1.87 9.67
C ALA A 67 13.34 -1.94 10.88
N TYR A 68 12.04 -1.95 10.62
CA TYR A 68 11.03 -2.00 11.68
C TYR A 68 9.84 -2.89 11.33
N ILE A 69 9.07 -3.28 12.35
CA ILE A 69 7.72 -3.85 12.20
C ILE A 69 6.71 -2.91 12.87
N PHE A 70 5.75 -2.41 12.11
CA PHE A 70 4.58 -1.71 12.63
C PHE A 70 3.44 -2.72 12.83
N HIS A 71 2.93 -2.82 14.05
CA HIS A 71 1.76 -3.62 14.38
C HIS A 71 1.06 -3.03 15.60
N ASN A 72 -0.27 -3.16 15.66
CA ASN A 72 -1.08 -2.66 16.79
C ASN A 72 -0.84 -1.18 17.15
N GLY A 73 -0.62 -0.34 16.13
CA GLY A 73 -0.37 1.09 16.31
C GLY A 73 1.01 1.45 16.88
N ARG A 74 1.96 0.51 16.89
CA ARG A 74 3.32 0.72 17.43
C ARG A 74 4.38 0.21 16.48
N ILE A 75 5.54 0.87 16.50
CA ILE A 75 6.75 0.44 15.81
C ILE A 75 7.62 -0.38 16.77
N GLU A 76 8.08 -1.52 16.29
CA GLU A 76 9.10 -2.37 16.88
C GLU A 76 10.33 -2.31 15.97
N VAL A 77 11.45 -1.79 16.48
CA VAL A 77 12.71 -1.68 15.73
C VAL A 77 13.40 -3.05 15.70
N LEU A 78 13.94 -3.43 14.54
CA LEU A 78 14.71 -4.66 14.38
C LEU A 78 16.20 -4.41 14.65
N ASP A 79 16.87 -5.37 15.27
CA ASP A 79 18.29 -5.27 15.58
C ASP A 79 19.16 -5.12 14.31
N ILE A 80 20.15 -4.24 14.38
CA ILE A 80 21.17 -4.09 13.35
C ILE A 80 22.19 -5.24 13.50
N PRO A 81 22.54 -5.98 12.43
CA PRO A 81 23.60 -6.97 12.49
C PRO A 81 24.96 -6.38 12.89
N ASP A 82 25.79 -7.18 13.59
CA ASP A 82 27.13 -6.77 14.01
C ASP A 82 27.96 -6.23 12.83
N GLY A 83 28.50 -5.02 12.97
CA GLY A 83 29.32 -4.35 11.96
C GLY A 83 28.53 -3.57 10.89
N MET A 84 27.19 -3.58 10.95
CA MET A 84 26.32 -2.77 10.10
C MET A 84 25.94 -1.45 10.80
N VAL A 85 25.47 -0.48 10.01
CA VAL A 85 25.12 0.88 10.45
C VAL A 85 23.72 1.35 10.02
N ASP A 86 23.14 0.74 8.97
CA ASP A 86 21.77 0.98 8.47
C ASP A 86 21.10 -0.38 8.18
N SER A 87 19.78 -0.44 8.29
CA SER A 87 18.95 -1.55 7.86
C SER A 87 17.59 -1.13 7.30
N ASP A 88 17.05 -1.98 6.42
CA ASP A 88 15.84 -1.67 5.67
C ASP A 88 15.06 -2.97 5.40
N GLY A 89 13.84 -3.06 5.93
CA GLY A 89 12.99 -4.25 5.78
C GLY A 89 12.09 -4.14 4.54
N PHE A 90 12.12 -5.15 3.66
CA PHE A 90 11.42 -5.11 2.37
C PHE A 90 10.16 -5.99 2.36
N ALA A 91 10.22 -7.16 2.98
CA ALA A 91 9.10 -8.10 3.02
C ALA A 91 8.98 -8.74 4.40
N ILE A 92 7.76 -9.11 4.77
CA ILE A 92 7.42 -9.69 6.08
C ILE A 92 6.46 -10.87 5.88
N ASN A 93 6.77 -12.02 6.49
CA ASN A 93 5.89 -13.20 6.42
C ASN A 93 4.84 -13.21 7.55
N SER A 94 3.95 -14.20 7.55
CA SER A 94 2.85 -14.32 8.54
C SER A 94 3.34 -14.54 9.97
N PHE A 95 4.58 -15.00 10.16
CA PHE A 95 5.20 -15.17 11.48
C PHE A 95 5.91 -13.90 11.98
N GLY A 96 5.95 -12.85 11.15
CA GLY A 96 6.62 -11.60 11.46
C GLY A 96 8.14 -11.64 11.27
N ALA A 97 8.64 -12.64 10.53
CA ALA A 97 10.02 -12.65 10.08
C ALA A 97 10.17 -11.74 8.86
N VAL A 98 11.29 -11.02 8.78
CA VAL A 98 11.51 -9.95 7.81
C VAL A 98 12.72 -10.27 6.94
N ALA A 99 12.60 -9.99 5.65
CA ALA A 99 13.68 -10.01 4.69
C ALA A 99 13.97 -8.58 4.19
N GLY A 100 15.24 -8.25 3.98
CA GLY A 100 15.64 -6.93 3.50
C GLY A 100 17.15 -6.79 3.32
N ARG A 101 17.70 -5.62 3.68
CA ARG A 101 19.14 -5.34 3.61
C ARG A 101 19.65 -4.67 4.87
N SER A 102 20.95 -4.79 5.11
CA SER A 102 21.71 -3.92 6.01
C SER A 102 22.90 -3.32 5.26
N GLU A 103 23.36 -2.16 5.68
CA GLU A 103 24.52 -1.48 5.10
C GLU A 103 25.67 -1.40 6.11
N GLY A 104 26.87 -1.78 5.67
CA GLY A 104 28.10 -1.62 6.44
C GLY A 104 28.67 -0.20 6.32
N SER A 105 29.57 0.17 7.25
CA SER A 105 30.32 1.44 7.15
C SER A 105 31.20 1.58 5.90
N ASP A 106 31.39 0.49 5.14
CA ASP A 106 32.07 0.43 3.85
C ASP A 106 31.12 0.60 2.64
N TYR A 107 29.86 0.96 2.89
CA TYR A 107 28.79 1.15 1.89
C TYR A 107 28.41 -0.12 1.13
N ARG A 108 28.73 -1.30 1.70
CA ARG A 108 28.29 -2.57 1.14
C ARG A 108 26.92 -2.92 1.69
N LEU A 109 26.06 -3.37 0.78
CA LEU A 109 24.73 -3.84 1.11
C LEU A 109 24.76 -5.35 1.29
N HIS A 110 24.14 -5.81 2.37
CA HIS A 110 24.06 -7.20 2.73
C HIS A 110 22.60 -7.62 2.88
N ALA A 111 22.17 -8.61 2.10
CA ALA A 111 20.89 -9.26 2.28
C ALA A 111 20.79 -9.77 3.71
N THR A 112 19.72 -9.40 4.41
CA THR A 112 19.56 -9.65 5.84
C THR A 112 18.20 -10.26 6.12
N PHE A 113 18.18 -11.22 7.05
CA PHE A 113 17.00 -11.87 7.58
C PHE A 113 16.87 -11.60 9.07
N TRP A 114 15.69 -11.18 9.50
CA TRP A 114 15.33 -11.00 10.91
C TRP A 114 14.23 -11.98 11.28
N ASP A 115 14.47 -12.76 12.33
CA ASP A 115 13.46 -13.58 13.01
C ASP A 115 13.47 -13.19 14.49
N ARG A 116 12.29 -13.00 15.08
CA ARG A 116 12.10 -12.44 16.44
C ARG A 116 12.82 -13.22 17.53
N ASN A 117 13.17 -14.48 17.27
CA ASN A 117 13.76 -15.38 18.26
C ASN A 117 15.25 -15.64 18.05
N THR A 118 15.87 -15.04 17.02
CA THR A 118 17.26 -15.28 16.68
C THR A 118 17.98 -13.98 16.33
N PRO A 119 19.30 -13.87 16.56
CA PRO A 119 20.08 -12.76 16.03
C PRO A 119 19.89 -12.64 14.50
N PRO A 120 19.93 -11.41 13.95
CA PRO A 120 19.76 -11.21 12.51
C PRO A 120 20.87 -11.91 11.73
N VAL A 121 20.52 -12.45 10.56
CA VAL A 121 21.40 -13.27 9.74
C VAL A 121 21.72 -12.54 8.44
N LEU A 122 23.01 -12.33 8.18
CA LEU A 122 23.49 -11.92 6.85
C LEU A 122 23.47 -13.14 5.93
N LEU A 123 22.76 -13.04 4.81
CA LEU A 123 22.53 -14.18 3.89
C LEU A 123 23.76 -14.51 3.02
N GLY A 124 24.72 -13.58 2.94
CA GLY A 124 25.90 -13.67 2.10
C GLY A 124 25.71 -13.04 0.70
N ASP A 125 26.66 -13.34 -0.18
CA ASP A 125 26.70 -12.94 -1.59
C ASP A 125 27.50 -14.00 -2.40
N PHE A 126 27.70 -13.76 -3.69
CA PHE A 126 28.47 -14.65 -4.58
C PHE A 126 29.92 -14.17 -4.78
N GLY A 127 30.50 -13.52 -3.75
CA GLY A 127 31.85 -12.96 -3.78
C GLY A 127 31.92 -11.53 -4.31
N GLY A 128 30.77 -10.89 -4.51
CA GLY A 128 30.64 -9.49 -4.92
C GLY A 128 30.70 -8.51 -3.74
N ASN A 129 30.02 -7.37 -3.90
CA ASN A 129 29.98 -6.27 -2.94
C ASN A 129 28.55 -5.81 -2.56
N TYR A 130 27.55 -6.58 -2.99
CA TYR A 130 26.16 -6.20 -2.89
C TYR A 130 25.27 -7.44 -2.79
N SER A 131 24.35 -7.45 -1.82
CA SER A 131 23.18 -8.31 -1.82
C SER A 131 21.98 -7.63 -1.17
N MET A 132 20.77 -7.96 -1.64
CA MET A 132 19.50 -7.54 -1.06
C MET A 132 18.50 -8.70 -1.10
N ALA A 133 17.84 -8.97 0.02
CA ALA A 133 16.67 -9.84 0.05
C ALA A 133 15.41 -9.01 -0.24
N ARG A 134 14.56 -9.48 -1.16
CA ARG A 134 13.38 -8.74 -1.64
C ARG A 134 12.06 -9.31 -1.17
N SER A 135 11.96 -10.62 -1.04
CA SER A 135 10.72 -11.30 -0.67
C SER A 135 11.01 -12.55 0.17
N ILE A 136 10.03 -12.91 0.99
CA ILE A 136 10.07 -14.04 1.93
C ILE A 136 8.68 -14.68 2.00
N ASN A 137 8.62 -16.01 2.01
CA ASN A 137 7.38 -16.75 2.27
C ASN A 137 7.31 -17.31 3.70
N ASP A 138 6.18 -17.94 4.06
CA ASP A 138 5.98 -18.49 5.42
C ASP A 138 6.90 -19.66 5.76
N SER A 139 7.57 -20.26 4.77
CA SER A 139 8.60 -21.28 4.97
C SER A 139 10.01 -20.68 5.20
N ASN A 140 10.11 -19.36 5.43
CA ASN A 140 11.37 -18.62 5.53
C ASN A 140 12.29 -18.81 4.31
N GLN A 141 11.70 -19.02 3.13
CA GLN A 141 12.44 -19.04 1.89
C GLN A 141 12.53 -17.63 1.36
N ILE A 142 13.75 -17.18 1.08
CA ILE A 142 14.04 -15.78 0.77
C ILE A 142 14.60 -15.70 -0.65
N VAL A 143 14.14 -14.71 -1.40
CA VAL A 143 14.66 -14.42 -2.74
C VAL A 143 15.13 -12.99 -2.85
N GLY A 144 16.03 -12.74 -3.79
CA GLY A 144 16.55 -11.40 -4.01
C GLY A 144 17.61 -11.37 -5.09
N SER A 145 18.58 -10.46 -4.94
CA SER A 145 19.73 -10.42 -5.83
C SER A 145 21.03 -10.14 -5.09
N ALA A 146 22.12 -10.71 -5.61
CA ALA A 146 23.48 -10.52 -5.10
C ALA A 146 24.45 -10.37 -6.27
N SER A 147 25.56 -9.65 -6.08
CA SER A 147 26.62 -9.59 -7.09
C SER A 147 27.60 -10.75 -6.98
N ASP A 148 28.08 -11.22 -8.13
CA ASP A 148 29.18 -12.19 -8.23
C ASP A 148 30.55 -11.50 -8.30
N THR A 149 31.62 -12.31 -8.39
CA THR A 149 33.00 -11.81 -8.45
C THR A 149 33.32 -10.99 -9.70
N ASP A 150 32.55 -11.17 -10.77
CA ASP A 150 32.68 -10.40 -12.01
C ASP A 150 31.85 -9.10 -11.97
N GLY A 151 31.07 -8.90 -10.89
CA GLY A 151 30.23 -7.73 -10.65
C GLY A 151 28.84 -7.83 -11.27
N PHE A 152 28.48 -9.00 -11.81
CA PHE A 152 27.16 -9.21 -12.38
C PHE A 152 26.13 -9.49 -11.28
N THR A 153 24.90 -9.01 -11.49
CA THR A 153 23.80 -9.25 -10.54
C THR A 153 23.13 -10.58 -10.83
N ARG A 154 23.09 -11.46 -9.83
CA ARG A 154 22.46 -12.79 -9.88
C ARG A 154 21.26 -12.84 -8.97
N ALA A 155 20.16 -13.39 -9.46
CA ALA A 155 19.03 -13.76 -8.64
C ALA A 155 19.45 -14.89 -7.70
N PHE A 156 19.05 -14.81 -6.43
CA PHE A 156 19.31 -15.88 -5.47
C PHE A 156 18.03 -16.42 -4.84
N TYR A 157 18.14 -17.66 -4.36
CA TYR A 157 17.23 -18.29 -3.42
C TYR A 157 18.02 -18.68 -2.18
N TRP A 158 17.51 -18.34 -1.01
CA TRP A 158 18.07 -18.69 0.27
C TRP A 158 17.06 -19.48 1.09
N ALA A 159 17.48 -20.63 1.59
CA ALA A 159 16.72 -21.44 2.53
C ALA A 159 17.68 -22.23 3.42
N ASP A 160 17.33 -22.39 4.69
CA ASP A 160 18.07 -23.20 5.66
C ASP A 160 19.59 -22.89 5.71
N GLY A 161 19.96 -21.62 5.57
CA GLY A 161 21.36 -21.17 5.60
C GLY A 161 22.14 -21.34 4.28
N VAL A 162 21.49 -21.76 3.19
CA VAL A 162 22.14 -22.01 1.90
C VAL A 162 21.73 -20.95 0.88
N LEU A 163 22.71 -20.16 0.41
CA LEU A 163 22.54 -19.23 -0.69
C LEU A 163 22.75 -19.94 -2.04
N THR A 164 21.73 -19.94 -2.89
CA THR A 164 21.71 -20.64 -4.19
C THR A 164 21.51 -19.64 -5.32
N ASP A 165 22.38 -19.69 -6.34
CA ASP A 165 22.19 -18.92 -7.58
C ASP A 165 21.06 -19.53 -8.42
N LEU A 166 20.12 -18.69 -8.85
CA LEU A 166 18.98 -19.08 -9.68
C LEU A 166 19.29 -19.06 -11.20
N GLY A 167 20.45 -18.56 -11.59
CA GLY A 167 20.94 -18.51 -12.97
C GLY A 167 20.31 -17.41 -13.82
N THR A 168 20.63 -17.43 -15.11
CA THR A 168 20.13 -16.50 -16.15
C THR A 168 19.59 -17.29 -17.36
N LEU A 169 19.02 -16.59 -18.35
CA LEU A 169 18.62 -17.19 -19.64
C LEU A 169 19.79 -17.20 -20.66
N GLY A 170 21.03 -17.09 -20.20
CA GLY A 170 22.24 -17.06 -21.02
C GLY A 170 22.93 -15.69 -21.10
N GLY A 171 22.34 -14.65 -20.50
CA GLY A 171 22.96 -13.34 -20.31
C GLY A 171 23.64 -13.17 -18.95
N ASP A 172 23.94 -11.93 -18.59
CA ASP A 172 24.76 -11.60 -17.42
C ASP A 172 23.94 -11.29 -16.17
N VAL A 173 22.71 -10.79 -16.32
CA VAL A 173 21.90 -10.32 -15.18
C VAL A 173 20.67 -11.19 -14.92
N SER A 174 20.38 -11.44 -13.64
CA SER A 174 19.06 -11.88 -13.17
C SER A 174 18.69 -11.22 -11.83
N ILE A 175 17.39 -10.99 -11.61
CA ILE A 175 16.84 -10.48 -10.35
C ILE A 175 15.55 -11.23 -10.03
N ALA A 176 15.43 -11.75 -8.80
CA ALA A 176 14.17 -12.22 -8.24
C ALA A 176 13.52 -11.11 -7.41
N TYR A 177 12.24 -10.86 -7.67
CA TYR A 177 11.45 -9.83 -6.97
C TYR A 177 10.53 -10.43 -5.91
N GLU A 178 9.83 -11.52 -6.23
CA GLU A 178 8.84 -12.11 -5.33
C GLU A 178 8.86 -13.65 -5.35
N ILE A 179 8.47 -14.25 -4.22
CA ILE A 179 8.24 -15.69 -4.05
C ILE A 179 6.86 -15.89 -3.42
N ASN A 180 6.04 -16.81 -3.96
CA ASN A 180 4.76 -17.19 -3.36
C ASN A 180 4.90 -18.37 -2.37
N GLU A 181 3.80 -18.74 -1.71
CA GLU A 181 3.80 -19.82 -0.71
C GLU A 181 4.04 -21.22 -1.30
N ASN A 182 3.88 -21.35 -2.63
CA ASN A 182 4.19 -22.58 -3.36
C ASN A 182 5.65 -22.64 -3.84
N GLY A 183 6.48 -21.65 -3.49
CA GLY A 183 7.88 -21.57 -3.90
C GLY A 183 8.09 -21.23 -5.37
N LEU A 184 7.09 -20.66 -6.05
CA LEU A 184 7.27 -20.06 -7.37
C LEU A 184 7.90 -18.68 -7.19
N ILE A 185 9.01 -18.45 -7.87
CA ILE A 185 9.78 -17.21 -7.81
C ILE A 185 9.59 -16.47 -9.13
N VAL A 186 9.42 -15.16 -9.09
CA VAL A 186 9.25 -14.32 -10.29
C VAL A 186 10.23 -13.14 -10.32
N GLY A 187 10.51 -12.67 -11.53
CA GLY A 187 11.50 -11.63 -11.75
C GLY A 187 11.85 -11.46 -13.22
N TYR A 188 13.13 -11.16 -13.49
CA TYR A 188 13.66 -11.20 -14.85
C TYR A 188 15.07 -11.77 -14.91
N ALA A 189 15.41 -12.30 -16.09
CA ALA A 189 16.75 -12.69 -16.45
C ALA A 189 17.07 -12.21 -17.86
N GLU A 190 18.34 -11.92 -18.11
CA GLU A 190 18.83 -11.63 -19.45
C GLU A 190 19.03 -12.92 -20.25
N ASN A 191 18.58 -12.90 -21.49
CA ASN A 191 18.95 -13.89 -22.50
C ASN A 191 20.37 -13.62 -23.06
N ALA A 192 20.84 -14.49 -23.95
CA ALA A 192 22.17 -14.37 -24.56
C ALA A 192 22.39 -13.07 -25.35
N GLU A 193 21.30 -12.40 -25.78
CA GLU A 193 21.34 -11.09 -26.44
C GLU A 193 21.36 -9.90 -25.45
N GLY A 194 21.34 -10.16 -24.13
CA GLY A 194 21.29 -9.12 -23.10
C GLY A 194 19.91 -8.48 -22.93
N THR A 195 18.85 -9.10 -23.46
CA THR A 195 17.47 -8.60 -23.31
C THR A 195 16.87 -9.15 -22.02
N SER A 196 16.42 -8.26 -21.14
CA SER A 196 15.68 -8.65 -19.92
C SER A 196 14.35 -9.32 -20.27
N ARG A 197 14.13 -10.55 -19.82
CA ARG A 197 12.89 -11.29 -20.03
C ARG A 197 12.25 -11.65 -18.69
N ALA A 198 10.96 -11.39 -18.58
CA ALA A 198 10.14 -11.83 -17.45
C ALA A 198 10.34 -13.33 -17.29
N SER A 199 10.72 -13.76 -16.09
CA SER A 199 11.14 -15.14 -15.84
C SER A 199 10.51 -15.65 -14.56
N VAL A 200 10.30 -16.96 -14.53
CA VAL A 200 9.95 -17.69 -13.32
C VAL A 200 11.03 -18.71 -12.99
N TRP A 201 11.23 -18.93 -11.69
CA TRP A 201 12.07 -20.00 -11.21
C TRP A 201 11.29 -20.95 -10.32
N ARG A 202 11.54 -22.24 -10.51
CA ARG A 202 11.35 -23.28 -9.51
C ARG A 202 12.75 -23.82 -9.23
N VAL A 203 13.10 -24.11 -7.98
CA VAL A 203 14.48 -24.48 -7.57
C VAL A 203 15.20 -25.32 -8.65
N GLY A 204 16.22 -24.72 -9.28
CA GLY A 204 17.06 -25.34 -10.32
C GLY A 204 16.57 -25.25 -11.77
N VAL A 205 15.42 -24.64 -12.04
CA VAL A 205 14.82 -24.47 -13.37
C VAL A 205 14.38 -23.02 -13.56
N ILE A 206 14.90 -22.39 -14.61
CA ILE A 206 14.48 -21.08 -15.09
C ILE A 206 13.61 -21.25 -16.34
N GLU A 207 12.47 -20.58 -16.37
CA GLU A 207 11.58 -20.53 -17.52
C GLU A 207 11.25 -19.07 -17.84
N GLU A 208 11.36 -18.72 -19.11
CA GLU A 208 10.91 -17.42 -19.61
C GLU A 208 9.37 -17.40 -19.67
N LEU A 209 8.76 -16.34 -19.14
CA LEU A 209 7.33 -16.11 -19.32
C LEU A 209 7.06 -15.63 -20.75
N PRO A 210 5.98 -16.10 -21.40
CA PRO A 210 5.65 -15.68 -22.76
C PRO A 210 5.55 -14.15 -22.86
N ASP A 211 6.30 -13.53 -23.76
CA ASP A 211 6.12 -12.11 -24.10
C ASP A 211 5.50 -11.92 -25.49
N LEU A 212 5.29 -10.67 -25.86
CA LEU A 212 4.55 -10.28 -27.07
C LEU A 212 5.47 -9.85 -28.21
N GLY A 213 6.76 -10.19 -28.14
CA GLY A 213 7.80 -9.89 -29.14
C GLY A 213 9.19 -9.72 -28.52
N ASP A 214 10.19 -9.33 -29.33
CA ASP A 214 11.61 -9.32 -28.94
C ASP A 214 12.03 -8.19 -27.97
N LYS A 215 11.11 -7.68 -27.16
CA LYS A 215 11.30 -6.49 -26.31
C LYS A 215 11.38 -6.90 -24.84
N SER A 216 11.98 -6.04 -24.02
CA SER A 216 12.16 -6.33 -22.60
C SER A 216 10.83 -6.54 -21.87
N SER A 217 10.81 -7.51 -20.97
CA SER A 217 9.69 -7.85 -20.10
C SER A 217 10.15 -8.06 -18.66
N PHE A 218 9.28 -7.77 -17.70
CA PHE A 218 9.57 -7.88 -16.27
C PHE A 218 8.35 -8.44 -15.55
N ALA A 219 8.55 -9.47 -14.73
CA ALA A 219 7.57 -9.92 -13.75
C ALA A 219 7.95 -9.34 -12.39
N TYR A 220 6.99 -8.78 -11.67
CA TYR A 220 7.20 -8.15 -10.37
C TYR A 220 6.43 -8.86 -9.26
N GLY A 221 5.16 -9.17 -9.54
CA GLY A 221 4.21 -9.69 -8.56
C GLY A 221 3.77 -11.13 -8.86
N VAL A 222 3.50 -11.97 -7.86
CA VAL A 222 2.92 -13.32 -7.98
C VAL A 222 2.04 -13.70 -6.79
N ASN A 223 0.85 -14.24 -7.07
CA ASN A 223 -0.04 -14.80 -6.04
C ASN A 223 0.08 -16.33 -5.91
N ASP A 224 -0.60 -16.93 -4.92
CA ASP A 224 -0.56 -18.37 -4.65
C ASP A 224 -1.29 -19.21 -5.71
N GLN A 225 -2.10 -18.58 -6.57
CA GLN A 225 -2.66 -19.21 -7.75
C GLN A 225 -1.65 -19.30 -8.92
N ASN A 226 -0.43 -18.77 -8.72
CA ASN A 226 0.63 -18.63 -9.73
C ASN A 226 0.24 -17.69 -10.88
N GLU A 227 -0.55 -16.67 -10.56
CA GLU A 227 -0.81 -15.57 -11.46
C GLU A 227 0.25 -14.50 -11.22
N VAL A 228 0.88 -14.05 -12.30
CA VAL A 228 2.04 -13.16 -12.24
C VAL A 228 1.67 -11.82 -12.86
N VAL A 229 2.07 -10.71 -12.26
CA VAL A 229 1.88 -9.37 -12.81
C VAL A 229 3.20 -8.69 -13.11
N GLY A 230 3.18 -7.76 -14.06
CA GLY A 230 4.37 -7.03 -14.43
C GLY A 230 4.15 -6.11 -15.61
N ARG A 231 5.20 -5.94 -16.42
CA ARG A 231 5.16 -5.09 -17.62
C ARG A 231 5.91 -5.71 -18.79
N VAL A 232 5.48 -5.33 -19.98
CA VAL A 232 6.21 -5.55 -21.24
C VAL A 232 6.50 -4.22 -21.91
N TRP A 233 7.63 -4.14 -22.59
CA TRP A 233 7.95 -3.01 -23.46
C TRP A 233 7.34 -3.27 -24.84
N GLU A 234 6.42 -2.42 -25.28
CA GLU A 234 5.86 -2.45 -26.64
C GLU A 234 6.21 -1.15 -27.36
N VAL A 235 5.25 -0.54 -28.06
CA VAL A 235 5.38 0.89 -28.43
C VAL A 235 5.47 1.75 -27.16
N GLN A 236 4.89 1.27 -26.07
CA GLN A 236 4.83 1.92 -24.78
C GLN A 236 4.91 0.87 -23.65
N ILE A 237 5.13 1.28 -22.39
CA ILE A 237 5.12 0.34 -21.27
C ILE A 237 3.68 -0.16 -21.07
N THR A 238 3.48 -1.47 -21.13
CA THR A 238 2.15 -2.07 -21.03
C THR A 238 2.08 -2.97 -19.78
N PRO A 239 1.14 -2.72 -18.84
CA PRO A 239 0.95 -3.59 -17.69
C PRO A 239 0.31 -4.90 -18.16
N VAL A 240 0.80 -6.02 -17.64
CA VAL A 240 0.34 -7.34 -18.05
C VAL A 240 0.18 -8.26 -16.84
N MET A 241 -0.62 -9.29 -17.05
CA MET A 241 -0.77 -10.43 -16.15
C MET A 241 -0.55 -11.72 -16.94
N TRP A 242 0.29 -12.61 -16.43
CA TRP A 242 0.46 -13.97 -16.92
C TRP A 242 -0.33 -14.92 -16.04
N SER A 243 -1.09 -15.81 -16.66
CA SER A 243 -1.83 -16.88 -16.00
C SER A 243 -1.81 -18.14 -16.84
N ARG A 244 -2.46 -19.22 -16.39
CA ARG A 244 -2.66 -20.44 -17.20
C ARG A 244 -3.38 -20.18 -18.52
N GLY A 245 -4.16 -19.10 -18.61
CA GLY A 245 -4.85 -18.67 -19.83
C GLY A 245 -3.96 -17.93 -20.83
N GLY A 246 -2.68 -17.70 -20.50
CA GLY A 246 -1.74 -16.90 -21.28
C GLY A 246 -1.52 -15.51 -20.71
N ILE A 247 -1.02 -14.61 -21.54
CA ILE A 247 -0.76 -13.22 -21.18
C ILE A 247 -1.97 -12.33 -21.47
N LYS A 248 -2.32 -11.47 -20.51
CA LYS A 248 -3.39 -10.48 -20.58
C LYS A 248 -2.82 -9.08 -20.41
N ARG A 249 -3.27 -8.13 -21.22
CA ARG A 249 -2.99 -6.69 -21.00
C ARG A 249 -4.01 -6.12 -20.02
N LEU A 250 -3.53 -5.44 -18.98
CA LEU A 250 -4.40 -4.81 -17.99
C LEU A 250 -4.87 -3.45 -18.50
N GLN A 251 -6.15 -3.14 -18.28
CA GLN A 251 -6.74 -1.88 -18.77
C GLN A 251 -6.44 -0.75 -17.81
N TYR A 252 -5.98 0.39 -18.32
CA TYR A 252 -5.73 1.58 -17.51
C TYR A 252 -6.20 2.85 -18.23
N PRO A 253 -6.54 3.92 -17.49
CA PRO A 253 -7.06 5.14 -18.08
C PRO A 253 -6.12 5.68 -19.16
N PRO A 254 -6.67 6.14 -20.31
CA PRO A 254 -5.86 6.61 -21.42
C PRO A 254 -4.97 7.77 -20.97
N VAL A 255 -3.68 7.65 -21.26
CA VAL A 255 -2.71 8.71 -21.06
C VAL A 255 -2.69 9.54 -22.33
N PHE A 256 -3.35 10.70 -22.29
CA PHE A 256 -3.24 11.67 -23.37
C PHE A 256 -1.82 12.29 -23.28
N TYR A 257 -1.12 12.42 -24.41
CA TYR A 257 0.23 13.00 -24.64
C TYR A 257 1.41 12.00 -24.71
N GLY A 258 2.25 12.08 -25.78
CA GLY A 258 3.67 11.70 -25.83
C GLY A 258 4.09 10.24 -26.11
N GLU A 259 5.39 10.00 -26.39
CA GLU A 259 5.98 8.70 -26.81
C GLU A 259 6.51 7.79 -25.66
N TYR A 260 6.42 8.18 -24.38
CA TYR A 260 6.94 7.38 -23.25
C TYR A 260 5.94 7.29 -22.09
N HIS A 261 4.80 6.64 -22.31
CA HIS A 261 3.71 6.58 -21.35
C HIS A 261 3.22 5.16 -21.15
N GLY A 262 2.83 4.81 -19.93
CA GLY A 262 2.37 3.47 -19.65
C GLY A 262 2.08 3.26 -18.18
N ALA A 263 1.59 2.07 -17.91
CA ALA A 263 1.31 1.62 -16.56
C ALA A 263 2.18 0.40 -16.23
N VAL A 264 2.48 0.24 -14.96
CA VAL A 264 3.18 -0.91 -14.40
C VAL A 264 2.26 -1.53 -13.37
N ALA A 265 2.08 -2.85 -13.44
CA ALA A 265 1.51 -3.64 -12.35
C ALA A 265 2.67 -4.22 -11.55
N GLU A 266 2.71 -3.97 -10.25
CA GLU A 266 3.85 -4.35 -9.39
C GLU A 266 3.49 -5.46 -8.42
N HIS A 267 2.32 -5.41 -7.81
CA HIS A 267 1.91 -6.35 -6.75
C HIS A 267 0.53 -6.92 -7.05
N ILE A 268 0.29 -8.17 -6.63
CA ILE A 268 -0.99 -8.87 -6.76
C ILE A 268 -1.22 -9.70 -5.50
N ASN A 269 -2.43 -9.65 -4.95
CA ASN A 269 -2.81 -10.52 -3.83
C ASN A 269 -3.59 -11.78 -4.29
N ASN A 270 -3.91 -12.68 -3.36
CA ASN A 270 -4.65 -13.92 -3.63
C ASN A 270 -6.12 -13.70 -4.02
N ASN A 271 -6.64 -12.48 -3.87
CA ASN A 271 -7.96 -12.09 -4.38
C ASN A 271 -7.93 -11.58 -5.82
N GLY A 272 -6.74 -11.45 -6.42
CA GLY A 272 -6.55 -10.92 -7.78
C GLY A 272 -6.60 -9.39 -7.87
N VAL A 273 -6.55 -8.68 -6.74
CA VAL A 273 -6.40 -7.22 -6.70
C VAL A 273 -4.95 -6.88 -7.01
N ILE A 274 -4.74 -5.96 -7.94
CA ILE A 274 -3.41 -5.59 -8.43
C ILE A 274 -3.15 -4.13 -8.11
N THR A 275 -1.95 -3.82 -7.62
CA THR A 275 -1.50 -2.43 -7.41
C THR A 275 -0.35 -2.08 -8.34
N GLY A 276 -0.19 -0.80 -8.62
CA GLY A 276 0.91 -0.30 -9.43
C GLY A 276 0.79 1.19 -9.70
N TYR A 277 1.34 1.65 -10.83
CA TYR A 277 1.34 3.07 -11.15
C TYR A 277 1.30 3.37 -12.65
N ILE A 278 0.93 4.61 -12.98
CA ILE A 278 1.10 5.22 -14.29
C ILE A 278 2.29 6.17 -14.28
N ASN A 279 3.18 6.04 -15.26
CA ASN A 279 4.30 6.97 -15.46
C ASN A 279 3.82 8.30 -16.05
N LYS A 280 4.15 9.42 -15.40
CA LYS A 280 3.90 10.77 -15.92
C LYS A 280 5.22 11.46 -16.29
N TRP A 281 5.19 12.22 -17.39
CA TRP A 281 6.28 12.97 -18.04
C TRP A 281 7.36 13.56 -17.11
N ALA A 282 8.63 13.48 -17.53
CA ALA A 282 9.78 14.34 -17.17
C ALA A 282 9.95 14.75 -15.70
N SER A 283 9.37 14.00 -14.78
CA SER A 283 9.35 14.27 -13.35
C SER A 283 9.17 12.95 -12.60
N ASP A 284 9.66 12.87 -11.37
CA ASP A 284 9.57 11.67 -10.52
C ASP A 284 8.13 11.38 -10.01
N TYR A 285 7.10 11.92 -10.69
CA TYR A 285 5.71 11.80 -10.29
C TYR A 285 5.05 10.60 -10.98
N THR A 286 4.84 9.54 -10.21
CA THR A 286 3.99 8.42 -10.55
C THR A 286 2.55 8.68 -10.10
N ARG A 287 1.57 8.05 -10.77
CA ARG A 287 0.18 8.03 -10.31
C ARG A 287 -0.17 6.62 -9.81
N PRO A 288 -0.34 6.41 -8.49
CA PRO A 288 -0.72 5.11 -7.95
C PRO A 288 -2.12 4.72 -8.43
N ILE A 289 -2.24 3.47 -8.90
CA ILE A 289 -3.47 2.88 -9.40
C ILE A 289 -3.68 1.49 -8.81
N VAL A 290 -4.94 1.09 -8.75
CA VAL A 290 -5.40 -0.23 -8.31
C VAL A 290 -6.30 -0.80 -9.39
N TRP A 291 -6.10 -2.06 -9.75
CA TRP A 291 -7.07 -2.86 -10.50
C TRP A 291 -7.86 -3.72 -9.49
N PRO A 292 -9.17 -3.47 -9.31
CA PRO A 292 -10.00 -4.30 -8.43
C PRO A 292 -10.04 -5.77 -8.87
N SER A 293 -10.03 -6.00 -10.17
CA SER A 293 -9.79 -7.30 -10.77
C SER A 293 -8.97 -7.12 -12.06
N PRO A 294 -8.39 -8.19 -12.59
CA PRO A 294 -7.66 -8.14 -13.86
C PRO A 294 -8.53 -7.74 -15.06
N ASP A 295 -9.86 -7.84 -14.95
CA ASP A 295 -10.83 -7.49 -16.00
C ASP A 295 -11.25 -6.02 -15.97
N ASP A 296 -11.03 -5.35 -14.84
CA ASP A 296 -11.47 -3.99 -14.63
C ASP A 296 -10.48 -2.94 -15.15
N MET A 297 -11.00 -1.73 -15.35
CA MET A 297 -10.19 -0.55 -15.58
C MET A 297 -9.49 -0.12 -14.30
N ALA A 298 -8.19 0.18 -14.35
CA ALA A 298 -7.47 0.70 -13.19
C ALA A 298 -8.10 2.00 -12.66
N VAL A 299 -8.18 2.11 -11.33
CA VAL A 299 -8.69 3.29 -10.62
C VAL A 299 -7.53 3.98 -9.90
N SER A 300 -7.52 5.31 -9.94
CA SER A 300 -6.55 6.13 -9.20
C SER A 300 -6.80 6.05 -7.69
N VAL A 301 -5.77 5.77 -6.89
CA VAL A 301 -5.88 5.71 -5.42
C VAL A 301 -6.43 7.00 -4.81
N TYR A 302 -6.12 8.17 -5.39
CA TYR A 302 -6.68 9.45 -4.94
C TYR A 302 -8.22 9.52 -4.92
N ARG A 303 -8.92 8.68 -5.70
CA ARG A 303 -10.39 8.60 -5.69
C ARG A 303 -10.94 7.78 -4.53
N LEU A 304 -10.07 7.03 -3.85
CA LEU A 304 -10.42 6.08 -2.80
C LEU A 304 -10.06 6.62 -1.40
N LEU A 305 -9.34 7.75 -1.33
CA LEU A 305 -8.95 8.38 -0.07
C LEU A 305 -10.12 9.12 0.58
N PRO A 306 -10.11 9.26 1.92
CA PRO A 306 -11.05 10.12 2.62
C PRO A 306 -11.00 11.57 2.11
N PRO A 307 -12.14 12.26 2.00
CA PRO A 307 -12.17 13.69 1.71
C PRO A 307 -11.46 14.48 2.81
N LEU A 308 -10.98 15.69 2.49
CA LEU A 308 -10.27 16.57 3.44
C LEU A 308 -9.02 15.92 4.05
N SER A 309 -8.43 14.94 3.37
CA SER A 309 -7.18 14.31 3.77
C SER A 309 -6.00 15.27 3.64
N ARG A 310 -5.07 15.19 4.60
CA ARG A 310 -3.82 15.97 4.60
C ARG A 310 -2.67 15.32 3.82
N TRP A 311 -2.98 14.26 3.06
CA TRP A 311 -2.05 13.62 2.14
C TRP A 311 -2.10 14.31 0.77
N HIS A 312 -1.06 15.08 0.47
CA HIS A 312 -0.98 15.90 -0.76
C HIS A 312 -0.37 15.14 -1.95
N TYR A 313 0.42 14.11 -1.65
CA TYR A 313 1.00 13.21 -2.64
C TYR A 313 1.03 11.80 -2.09
N ILE A 314 0.39 10.87 -2.79
CA ILE A 314 0.59 9.44 -2.60
C ILE A 314 1.66 9.01 -3.60
N GLY A 315 2.78 8.51 -3.10
CA GLY A 315 3.86 7.97 -3.90
C GLY A 315 3.55 6.57 -4.42
N THR A 316 4.60 5.78 -4.58
CA THR A 316 4.49 4.39 -5.05
C THR A 316 3.83 3.52 -3.98
N LEU A 317 2.86 2.71 -4.38
CA LEU A 317 2.33 1.61 -3.57
C LEU A 317 3.42 0.54 -3.51
N GLN A 318 3.66 -0.05 -2.34
CA GLN A 318 4.81 -0.92 -2.14
C GLN A 318 4.46 -2.37 -1.91
N ASP A 319 3.24 -2.66 -1.44
CA ASP A 319 2.77 -4.02 -1.23
C ASP A 319 1.25 -4.05 -0.97
N ILE A 320 0.61 -5.20 -1.17
CA ILE A 320 -0.81 -5.46 -0.90
C ILE A 320 -1.01 -6.84 -0.29
N ASN A 321 -1.75 -6.93 0.82
CA ASN A 321 -2.11 -8.22 1.44
C ASN A 321 -3.48 -8.75 0.97
N ASP A 322 -3.86 -9.94 1.40
CA ASP A 322 -5.14 -10.60 1.06
C ASP A 322 -6.36 -9.98 1.77
N LEU A 323 -6.14 -9.02 2.67
CA LEU A 323 -7.19 -8.16 3.24
C LEU A 323 -7.40 -6.89 2.39
N ASN A 324 -6.76 -6.81 1.22
CA ASN A 324 -6.71 -5.64 0.34
C ASN A 324 -6.14 -4.38 1.02
N GLN A 325 -5.36 -4.56 2.10
CA GLN A 325 -4.63 -3.47 2.71
C GLN A 325 -3.39 -3.18 1.89
N ILE A 326 -3.12 -1.90 1.63
CA ILE A 326 -2.05 -1.45 0.76
C ILE A 326 -1.10 -0.56 1.55
N VAL A 327 0.19 -0.81 1.46
CA VAL A 327 1.21 0.03 2.08
C VAL A 327 1.96 0.86 1.06
N GLY A 328 2.53 1.96 1.52
CA GLY A 328 3.37 2.82 0.70
C GLY A 328 3.83 4.03 1.48
N PHE A 329 4.25 5.06 0.77
CA PHE A 329 4.65 6.32 1.38
C PHE A 329 4.19 7.53 0.55
N GLY A 330 4.05 8.67 1.21
CA GLY A 330 3.55 9.88 0.58
C GLY A 330 3.93 11.14 1.36
N ASN A 331 3.60 12.30 0.78
CA ASN A 331 3.79 13.59 1.43
C ASN A 331 2.55 13.93 2.24
N TYR A 332 2.77 14.13 3.53
CA TYR A 332 1.74 14.56 4.46
C TYR A 332 2.16 15.89 5.10
N GLY A 333 1.18 16.77 5.32
CA GLY A 333 1.43 18.05 5.99
C GLY A 333 0.26 19.02 5.95
N PRO A 334 0.38 20.17 6.64
CA PRO A 334 -0.69 21.17 6.76
C PRO A 334 -0.97 21.94 5.45
N GLY A 335 -0.24 21.66 4.36
CA GLY A 335 -0.45 22.32 3.05
C GLY A 335 0.18 23.71 2.95
N ASP A 336 1.08 24.07 3.85
CA ASP A 336 1.81 25.35 3.85
C ASP A 336 3.13 25.31 3.05
N GLY A 337 3.40 24.19 2.37
CA GLY A 337 4.61 23.95 1.59
C GLY A 337 5.71 23.19 2.35
N VAL A 338 5.50 22.88 3.64
CA VAL A 338 6.32 21.92 4.39
C VAL A 338 5.62 20.57 4.35
N PHE A 339 6.25 19.60 3.69
CA PHE A 339 5.76 18.23 3.65
C PHE A 339 6.81 17.30 4.23
N HIS A 340 6.34 16.35 5.02
CA HIS A 340 7.11 15.25 5.54
C HIS A 340 6.72 13.99 4.80
N LYS A 341 7.68 13.09 4.57
CA LYS A 341 7.39 11.83 3.88
C LYS A 341 7.03 10.79 4.92
N HIS A 342 5.79 10.33 4.90
CA HIS A 342 5.33 9.34 5.86
C HIS A 342 4.91 8.06 5.15
N ALA A 343 5.16 6.95 5.81
CA ALA A 343 4.57 5.68 5.49
C ALA A 343 3.07 5.69 5.80
N PHE A 344 2.29 5.00 4.99
CA PHE A 344 0.87 4.81 5.21
C PHE A 344 0.48 3.34 5.10
N LEU A 345 -0.64 3.03 5.76
CA LEU A 345 -1.42 1.82 5.58
C LEU A 345 -2.82 2.24 5.12
N LEU A 346 -3.15 1.92 3.87
CA LEU A 346 -4.50 2.02 3.34
C LEU A 346 -5.27 0.78 3.78
N THR A 347 -6.34 0.97 4.55
CA THR A 347 -7.23 -0.11 4.99
C THR A 347 -8.62 0.09 4.37
N PRO A 348 -9.18 -0.91 3.65
CA PRO A 348 -10.55 -0.84 3.15
C PRO A 348 -11.55 -0.64 4.29
N VAL A 349 -12.65 0.04 3.98
CA VAL A 349 -13.67 0.44 4.96
C VAL A 349 -15.00 -0.12 4.53
N TYR A 350 -15.63 -0.90 5.41
CA TYR A 350 -16.90 -1.56 5.15
C TYR A 350 -17.99 -1.02 6.09
N PRO A 351 -18.70 0.06 5.71
CA PRO A 351 -19.85 0.54 6.44
C PRO A 351 -20.92 -0.56 6.60
N SER A 352 -21.41 -0.71 7.81
CA SER A 352 -22.40 -1.74 8.19
C SER A 352 -23.72 -1.14 8.68
N PHE A 353 -23.73 0.15 8.97
CA PHE A 353 -24.89 0.90 9.41
C PHE A 353 -24.79 2.35 8.93
N ASP A 354 -25.90 3.09 9.00
CA ASP A 354 -26.01 4.41 8.39
C ASP A 354 -25.96 5.51 9.45
N LEU A 355 -25.22 6.57 9.19
CA LEU A 355 -25.14 7.79 9.98
C LEU A 355 -25.73 8.95 9.16
N THR A 356 -26.59 9.74 9.79
CA THR A 356 -27.20 10.93 9.19
C THR A 356 -26.34 12.19 9.36
N GLU A 357 -26.74 13.27 8.71
CA GLU A 357 -26.26 14.61 9.02
C GLU A 357 -26.94 15.14 10.30
N PHE A 358 -26.27 16.07 10.99
CA PHE A 358 -26.91 16.83 12.06
C PHE A 358 -28.09 17.64 11.53
N SER A 359 -29.23 17.58 12.22
CA SER A 359 -30.42 18.38 11.91
C SER A 359 -30.86 19.20 13.14
N PRO A 360 -31.06 20.53 13.02
CA PRO A 360 -31.00 21.35 11.81
C PRO A 360 -29.57 21.62 11.29
N GLY A 361 -28.51 21.31 12.05
CA GLY A 361 -27.13 21.47 11.58
C GLY A 361 -26.67 22.93 11.50
N VAL A 362 -27.22 23.78 12.36
CA VAL A 362 -26.90 25.22 12.41
C VAL A 362 -26.08 25.52 13.66
N SER A 363 -25.02 26.32 13.49
CA SER A 363 -24.16 26.74 14.58
C SER A 363 -24.95 27.44 15.70
N GLY A 364 -24.64 27.10 16.96
CA GLY A 364 -25.32 27.64 18.13
C GLY A 364 -26.75 27.12 18.34
N GLN A 365 -27.21 26.14 17.55
CA GLN A 365 -28.50 25.47 17.73
C GLN A 365 -28.32 24.04 18.22
N MET A 366 -29.31 23.57 18.99
CA MET A 366 -29.44 22.16 19.33
C MET A 366 -29.73 21.38 18.04
N SER A 367 -28.96 20.34 17.78
CA SER A 367 -29.14 19.46 16.63
C SER A 367 -29.02 17.99 17.05
N THR A 368 -29.67 17.11 16.31
CA THR A 368 -29.58 15.65 16.47
C THR A 368 -28.80 15.03 15.32
N ILE A 369 -28.05 13.97 15.62
CA ILE A 369 -27.48 13.04 14.63
C ILE A 369 -27.91 11.63 15.00
N GLU A 370 -28.27 10.85 13.99
CA GLU A 370 -28.89 9.53 14.15
C GLU A 370 -28.06 8.46 13.44
N ALA A 371 -27.86 7.34 14.11
CA ALA A 371 -27.38 6.12 13.50
C ALA A 371 -28.54 5.14 13.33
N HIS A 372 -28.73 4.61 12.12
CA HIS A 372 -29.78 3.66 11.76
C HIS A 372 -29.18 2.32 11.36
N ASN A 373 -29.99 1.26 11.38
CA ASN A 373 -29.59 -0.11 11.03
C ASN A 373 -28.49 -0.66 11.95
N VAL A 374 -28.39 -0.12 13.17
CA VAL A 374 -27.48 -0.60 14.20
C VAL A 374 -28.09 -1.84 14.86
N PRO A 375 -27.30 -2.86 15.25
CA PRO A 375 -27.81 -3.97 16.04
C PRO A 375 -28.53 -3.47 17.31
N PRO A 376 -29.80 -3.87 17.57
CA PRO A 376 -30.55 -3.42 18.73
C PRO A 376 -29.82 -3.68 20.05
N GLY A 377 -29.79 -2.68 20.93
CA GLY A 377 -29.08 -2.74 22.20
C GLY A 377 -27.56 -2.54 22.12
N ALA A 378 -26.99 -2.38 20.93
CA ALA A 378 -25.57 -2.05 20.78
C ALA A 378 -25.26 -0.62 21.26
N THR A 379 -24.08 -0.43 21.85
CA THR A 379 -23.58 0.91 22.22
C THR A 379 -22.82 1.52 21.05
N VAL A 380 -23.35 2.62 20.52
CA VAL A 380 -22.79 3.38 19.41
C VAL A 380 -21.98 4.56 19.95
N HIS A 381 -20.77 4.71 19.44
CA HIS A 381 -19.88 5.83 19.72
C HIS A 381 -19.87 6.77 18.51
N PHE A 382 -20.28 8.02 18.71
CA PHE A 382 -20.32 9.04 17.67
C PHE A 382 -19.06 9.89 17.72
N LEU A 383 -18.41 10.05 16.56
CA LEU A 383 -17.13 10.74 16.42
C LEU A 383 -17.24 11.89 15.42
N GLY A 384 -16.45 12.93 15.66
CA GLY A 384 -16.26 14.04 14.73
C GLY A 384 -14.79 14.36 14.53
N ALA A 385 -14.42 14.77 13.32
CA ALA A 385 -13.06 15.19 12.98
C ALA A 385 -13.05 16.35 11.98
N ARG A 386 -11.95 17.11 11.99
CA ARG A 386 -11.73 18.20 11.03
C ARG A 386 -11.16 17.73 9.70
N TRP A 387 -10.44 16.61 9.72
CA TRP A 387 -9.71 16.09 8.57
C TRP A 387 -10.05 14.62 8.36
N GLY A 388 -10.03 14.20 7.10
CA GLY A 388 -10.10 12.80 6.74
C GLY A 388 -8.74 12.13 6.92
N GLY A 389 -8.73 10.86 7.30
CA GLY A 389 -7.50 10.13 7.55
C GLY A 389 -7.76 8.68 7.89
N GLY A 390 -6.99 8.16 8.83
CA GLY A 390 -7.13 6.80 9.33
C GLY A 390 -6.91 6.78 10.83
N ALA A 391 -7.91 6.30 11.57
CA ALA A 391 -7.78 6.04 12.99
C ALA A 391 -8.18 4.60 13.31
N LEU A 392 -7.33 3.94 14.11
CA LEU A 392 -7.63 2.61 14.63
C LEU A 392 -8.71 2.71 15.71
N ILE A 393 -9.66 1.77 15.70
CA ILE A 393 -10.65 1.65 16.77
C ILE A 393 -9.98 0.90 17.93
N PRO A 394 -9.83 1.51 19.12
CA PRO A 394 -9.26 0.82 20.26
C PRO A 394 -10.03 -0.47 20.54
N THR A 395 -9.32 -1.56 20.84
CA THR A 395 -9.86 -2.92 21.09
C THR A 395 -10.40 -3.69 19.89
N CYS A 396 -10.43 -3.10 18.69
CA CYS A 396 -10.69 -3.81 17.45
C CYS A 396 -9.38 -4.32 16.83
N ASP A 397 -9.43 -5.52 16.28
CA ASP A 397 -8.35 -6.03 15.46
C ASP A 397 -8.26 -5.18 14.18
N VAL A 398 -7.05 -4.72 13.85
CA VAL A 398 -6.74 -3.83 12.71
C VAL A 398 -7.01 -4.48 11.35
N THR A 399 -7.37 -5.76 11.35
CA THR A 399 -7.50 -6.60 10.15
C THR A 399 -8.76 -6.33 9.32
N ARG A 400 -9.75 -5.55 9.80
CA ARG A 400 -11.03 -5.42 9.05
C ARG A 400 -11.65 -4.04 8.91
N ASN A 401 -11.45 -3.11 9.85
CA ASN A 401 -12.07 -1.79 9.75
C ASN A 401 -11.24 -0.71 10.45
N ALA A 402 -11.13 0.44 9.79
CA ALA A 402 -10.54 1.64 10.33
C ALA A 402 -11.48 2.82 10.10
N LEU A 403 -11.42 3.81 10.99
CA LEU A 403 -12.17 5.04 10.83
C LEU A 403 -11.52 5.89 9.74
N GLN A 404 -12.33 6.56 8.93
CA GLN A 404 -11.86 7.50 7.91
C GLN A 404 -11.59 8.91 8.47
N LEU A 405 -11.44 9.01 9.79
CA LEU A 405 -11.28 10.24 10.54
C LEU A 405 -9.85 10.36 11.05
N GLU A 406 -9.31 11.58 10.98
CA GLU A 406 -8.03 11.90 11.58
C GLU A 406 -8.20 12.59 12.93
N ASP A 407 -7.51 12.10 13.97
CA ASP A 407 -7.62 12.56 15.35
C ASP A 407 -9.08 12.76 15.82
N PRO A 408 -9.96 11.74 15.66
CA PRO A 408 -11.38 11.89 15.96
C PRO A 408 -11.63 12.20 17.43
N ARG A 409 -12.60 13.09 17.67
CA ARG A 409 -13.12 13.38 19.01
C ARG A 409 -14.46 12.70 19.20
N GLN A 410 -14.65 12.11 20.38
CA GLN A 410 -15.93 11.54 20.74
C GLN A 410 -16.93 12.64 21.09
N LEU A 411 -18.07 12.65 20.38
CA LEU A 411 -19.16 13.60 20.56
C LEU A 411 -20.17 13.10 21.59
N GLY A 412 -20.40 11.78 21.63
CA GLY A 412 -21.34 11.15 22.54
C GLY A 412 -21.43 9.64 22.37
N THR A 413 -22.29 9.03 23.17
CA THR A 413 -22.66 7.61 23.06
C THR A 413 -24.16 7.45 23.19
N ALA A 414 -24.74 6.54 22.44
CA ALA A 414 -26.13 6.14 22.59
C ALA A 414 -26.28 4.63 22.42
N VAL A 415 -27.31 4.06 23.04
CA VAL A 415 -27.68 2.65 22.86
C VAL A 415 -28.77 2.59 21.80
N ALA A 416 -28.61 1.71 20.82
CA ALA A 416 -29.63 1.52 19.79
C ALA A 416 -30.91 0.94 20.39
N ASP A 417 -32.05 1.52 20.02
CA ASP A 417 -33.37 1.04 20.42
C ASP A 417 -33.76 -0.29 19.74
N GLU A 418 -34.97 -0.79 20.02
CA GLU A 418 -35.48 -2.02 19.39
C GLU A 418 -35.62 -1.90 17.86
N GLY A 419 -35.69 -0.68 17.33
CA GLY A 419 -35.71 -0.37 15.89
C GLY A 419 -34.33 -0.22 15.26
N GLY A 420 -33.26 -0.36 16.04
CA GLY A 420 -31.88 -0.20 15.55
C GLY A 420 -31.48 1.26 15.34
N VAL A 421 -32.10 2.19 16.07
CA VAL A 421 -31.80 3.63 16.00
C VAL A 421 -31.09 4.08 17.27
N ALA A 422 -29.93 4.72 17.13
CA ALA A 422 -29.21 5.37 18.21
C ALA A 422 -29.09 6.87 17.91
N VAL A 423 -29.39 7.74 18.87
CA VAL A 423 -29.44 9.19 18.66
C VAL A 423 -28.64 9.91 19.73
N ILE A 424 -27.84 10.89 19.31
CA ILE A 424 -27.30 11.91 20.23
C ILE A 424 -27.82 13.28 19.83
N GLU A 425 -28.00 14.13 20.84
CA GLU A 425 -28.40 15.53 20.68
C GLU A 425 -27.28 16.41 21.27
N GLY A 426 -26.95 17.51 20.59
CA GLY A 426 -25.91 18.41 21.05
C GLY A 426 -26.04 19.82 20.47
N LEU A 427 -25.51 20.79 21.22
CA LEU A 427 -25.33 22.14 20.71
C LEU A 427 -24.19 22.15 19.70
N ILE A 428 -24.45 22.60 18.46
CA ILE A 428 -23.40 22.76 17.46
C ILE A 428 -22.48 23.93 17.88
N PRO A 429 -21.16 23.71 18.02
CA PRO A 429 -20.23 24.75 18.43
C PRO A 429 -20.10 25.88 17.40
N ASP A 430 -19.97 27.13 17.88
CA ASP A 430 -19.71 28.32 17.04
C ASP A 430 -18.47 28.21 16.14
N GLU A 431 -17.50 27.40 16.56
CA GLU A 431 -16.27 27.16 15.81
C GLU A 431 -16.46 26.28 14.55
N TRP A 432 -17.63 25.66 14.38
CA TRP A 432 -17.95 24.85 13.19
C TRP A 432 -18.60 25.68 12.08
N ALA A 433 -19.12 26.87 12.38
CA ALA A 433 -19.74 27.76 11.40
C ALA A 433 -18.82 28.01 10.19
N GLY A 434 -19.35 27.78 8.98
CA GLY A 434 -18.64 27.93 7.71
C GLY A 434 -17.53 26.90 7.47
N ARG A 435 -17.54 25.77 8.18
CA ARG A 435 -16.57 24.68 8.02
C ARG A 435 -17.25 23.37 7.68
N GLU A 436 -16.56 22.55 6.89
CA GLU A 436 -16.91 21.14 6.72
C GLU A 436 -16.30 20.34 7.88
N ILE A 437 -17.12 19.51 8.50
CA ILE A 437 -16.74 18.59 9.58
C ILE A 437 -17.14 17.18 9.15
N LEU A 438 -16.27 16.22 9.46
CA LEU A 438 -16.50 14.81 9.16
C LEU A 438 -17.05 14.10 10.38
N PHE A 439 -18.01 13.21 10.19
CA PHE A 439 -18.60 12.37 11.24
C PHE A 439 -18.59 10.91 10.84
N GLN A 440 -18.33 10.07 11.83
CA GLN A 440 -18.45 8.62 11.69
C GLN A 440 -18.82 8.06 13.06
N ALA A 441 -19.45 6.89 13.07
CA ALA A 441 -19.78 6.18 14.29
C ALA A 441 -19.25 4.76 14.23
N PHE A 442 -19.06 4.15 15.40
CA PHE A 442 -18.69 2.74 15.50
C PHE A 442 -19.37 2.07 16.69
N VAL A 443 -19.52 0.74 16.61
CA VAL A 443 -19.93 -0.12 17.71
C VAL A 443 -18.71 -0.84 18.26
N ARG A 444 -18.38 -0.59 19.52
CA ARG A 444 -17.12 -1.06 20.12
C ARG A 444 -17.00 -2.58 20.15
N ASP A 445 -18.08 -3.28 20.45
CA ASP A 445 -18.04 -4.73 20.70
C ASP A 445 -18.06 -5.55 19.40
N SER A 446 -18.62 -5.02 18.31
CA SER A 446 -18.69 -5.68 17.00
C SER A 446 -17.68 -5.15 15.98
N CYS A 447 -17.01 -4.02 16.25
CA CYS A 447 -16.10 -3.33 15.31
C CYS A 447 -16.78 -2.91 14.00
N GLU A 448 -18.11 -2.80 14.03
CA GLU A 448 -18.93 -2.24 12.98
C GLU A 448 -18.77 -0.74 12.94
N ILE A 449 -18.70 -0.17 11.74
CA ILE A 449 -18.56 1.27 11.50
C ILE A 449 -19.69 1.76 10.60
N SER A 450 -20.00 3.05 10.73
CA SER A 450 -20.93 3.74 9.84
C SER A 450 -20.28 4.17 8.54
N ASN A 451 -21.11 4.62 7.59
CA ASN A 451 -20.63 5.49 6.51
C ASN A 451 -20.01 6.78 7.08
N LEU A 452 -19.17 7.41 6.27
CA LEU A 452 -18.65 8.74 6.54
C LEU A 452 -19.68 9.79 6.14
N VAL A 453 -19.92 10.76 7.03
CA VAL A 453 -20.74 11.94 6.76
C VAL A 453 -19.83 13.15 6.71
N VAL A 454 -19.97 14.00 5.69
CA VAL A 454 -19.29 15.29 5.60
C VAL A 454 -20.36 16.36 5.56
N GLN A 455 -20.35 17.26 6.55
CA GLN A 455 -21.39 18.28 6.68
C GLN A 455 -20.76 19.66 6.84
N ALA A 456 -21.27 20.61 6.04
CA ALA A 456 -21.01 22.03 6.21
C ALA A 456 -22.04 22.63 7.17
N PHE A 457 -21.58 23.42 8.14
CA PHE A 457 -22.45 24.10 9.10
C PHE A 457 -22.63 25.57 8.74
N GLU A 458 -23.87 26.05 8.84
CA GLU A 458 -24.24 27.47 8.64
C GLU A 458 -23.96 28.34 9.86
#